data_AF-A0A1J5LUK1-F1
#
_entry.id   AF-A0A1J5LUK1-F1
#
_cell.length_a   1.000
_cell.length_b   1.000
_cell.length_c   1.000
_cell.angle_alpha   90.00
_cell.angle_beta   90.00
_cell.angle_gamma   90.00
#
_symmetry.space_group_name_H-M   'P 1'
#
loop_
_entity.id
_entity.type
_entity.pdbx_description
1 polymer ?
#
loop_
_entity_poly.entity_id
_entity_poly.type
_entity_poly.pdbx_seq_one_letter_code
_entity_poly.pdbx_strand_id
1 'polypeptide(L)'
;MKKVLLSFMALSSLGALAQTYAAADSITVGDAQNYYVMDSLAANLDATTGAGVTWDYSTITGYPGSPTNLDTIIAAADSPQAASFPNAYYNDVMNGGTSIFYENLDDSVVCHGYVFSVDGNEITIKHDVNIMKTLEFPMNQGDSFTDIIEGTIDVPGLSIAGEPQVGSVTVTADGTGSINIGGTIVPNVIRIKLVETLTATITPPPPIPVQTGDVTRTVYSYYDHTSQSLPVFIHANIDVQATGFGGDFQAVYSTFDVNSSSGINDEKVEQPLVYPNPASDFINFGSNSIEKITLTDVSGKVVYVGENLGSFTKLDVSKFKRGTYVLTTVENGKKAIQKVVFK
;
A
#
# COMPACT_ATOMS: atom_id res chain seq x y z
N MET A 1 66.95 -18.11 0.12
CA MET A 1 66.22 -17.16 1.00
C MET A 1 65.10 -16.53 0.19
N LYS A 2 63.87 -16.67 0.72
CA LYS A 2 62.56 -16.08 0.35
C LYS A 2 62.32 -15.66 -1.12
N LYS A 3 61.58 -16.51 -1.83
CA LYS A 3 60.81 -16.16 -3.04
C LYS A 3 59.66 -15.25 -2.62
N VAL A 4 59.55 -14.08 -3.26
CA VAL A 4 58.37 -13.21 -3.13
C VAL A 4 57.24 -13.89 -3.89
N LEU A 5 56.28 -14.47 -3.16
CA LEU A 5 55.03 -14.93 -3.72
C LEU A 5 54.16 -13.68 -3.94
N LEU A 6 53.83 -13.40 -5.19
CA LEU A 6 52.80 -12.44 -5.57
C LEU A 6 51.47 -13.04 -5.11
N SER A 7 50.98 -12.60 -3.96
CA SER A 7 49.68 -13.02 -3.43
C SER A 7 48.56 -12.40 -4.26
N PHE A 8 47.68 -13.31 -4.68
CA PHE A 8 46.44 -13.14 -5.42
C PHE A 8 45.66 -11.86 -5.09
N MET A 9 45.13 -11.23 -6.13
CA MET A 9 43.93 -10.40 -6.07
C MET A 9 42.89 -11.10 -5.19
N ALA A 10 42.58 -10.51 -4.03
CA ALA A 10 41.26 -10.66 -3.46
C ALA A 10 40.31 -9.87 -4.37
N LEU A 11 39.77 -10.53 -5.40
CA LEU A 11 38.46 -10.15 -5.92
C LEU A 11 37.53 -10.30 -4.72
N SER A 12 37.21 -9.19 -4.06
CA SER A 12 36.00 -9.10 -3.27
C SER A 12 34.87 -9.31 -4.28
N SER A 13 34.38 -10.55 -4.37
CA SER A 13 33.06 -10.82 -4.89
C SER A 13 32.10 -10.01 -4.04
N LEU A 14 31.82 -8.79 -4.47
CA LEU A 14 30.53 -8.16 -4.31
C LEU A 14 29.55 -9.08 -5.03
N GLY A 15 29.22 -10.20 -4.41
CA GLY A 15 27.96 -10.86 -4.71
C GLY A 15 26.92 -9.83 -4.30
N ALA A 16 26.29 -9.18 -5.27
CA ALA A 16 24.95 -8.70 -5.06
C ALA A 16 24.22 -9.90 -4.44
N LEU A 17 23.79 -9.77 -3.17
CA LEU A 17 22.90 -10.75 -2.59
C LEU A 17 21.68 -10.70 -3.51
N ALA A 18 21.54 -11.71 -4.38
CA ALA A 18 20.37 -11.80 -5.23
C ALA A 18 19.17 -11.89 -4.28
N GLN A 19 18.21 -10.99 -4.45
CA GLN A 19 16.96 -11.08 -3.71
C GLN A 19 16.25 -12.37 -4.15
N THR A 20 15.74 -13.12 -3.17
CA THR A 20 15.12 -14.42 -3.35
C THR A 20 13.88 -14.48 -2.47
N TYR A 21 12.75 -14.88 -3.03
CA TYR A 21 11.54 -15.18 -2.27
C TYR A 21 11.56 -16.64 -1.83
N ALA A 22 11.54 -16.89 -0.52
CA ALA A 22 11.65 -18.21 0.07
C ALA A 22 10.38 -18.60 0.83
N ALA A 23 10.28 -19.88 1.22
CA ALA A 23 9.15 -20.37 2.00
C ALA A 23 8.93 -19.60 3.32
N ALA A 24 10.01 -19.09 3.93
CA ALA A 24 9.96 -18.28 5.14
C ALA A 24 9.30 -16.90 4.94
N ASP A 25 9.20 -16.42 3.69
CA ASP A 25 8.54 -15.17 3.33
C ASP A 25 7.04 -15.38 3.05
N SER A 26 6.52 -16.61 3.18
CA SER A 26 5.10 -16.89 2.95
C SER A 26 4.21 -16.23 4.01
N ILE A 27 3.08 -15.72 3.56
CA ILE A 27 2.08 -15.05 4.40
C ILE A 27 1.21 -16.05 5.15
N THR A 28 0.94 -15.77 6.43
CA THR A 28 0.23 -16.67 7.36
C THR A 28 -0.79 -15.89 8.22
N VAL A 29 -1.63 -16.62 8.97
CA VAL A 29 -2.67 -16.00 9.82
C VAL A 29 -2.09 -14.94 10.75
N GLY A 30 -2.70 -13.76 10.73
CA GLY A 30 -2.31 -12.61 11.55
C GLY A 30 -1.45 -11.59 10.81
N ASP A 31 -0.92 -11.93 9.63
CA ASP A 31 -0.33 -10.94 8.73
C ASP A 31 -1.43 -10.00 8.22
N ALA A 32 -1.10 -8.71 8.15
CA ALA A 32 -2.02 -7.68 7.71
C ALA A 32 -1.28 -6.47 7.15
N GLN A 33 -1.86 -5.81 6.15
CA GLN A 33 -1.31 -4.63 5.52
C GLN A 33 -2.41 -3.63 5.14
N ASN A 34 -2.17 -2.35 5.41
CA ASN A 34 -3.03 -1.30 4.85
C ASN A 34 -2.52 -0.88 3.47
N TYR A 35 -3.42 -0.84 2.50
CA TYR A 35 -3.18 -0.37 1.15
C TYR A 35 -3.98 0.90 0.84
N TYR A 36 -3.31 1.86 0.21
CA TYR A 36 -3.92 3.00 -0.44
C TYR A 36 -4.19 2.66 -1.90
N VAL A 37 -5.36 3.03 -2.41
CA VAL A 37 -5.69 2.92 -3.83
C VAL A 37 -4.91 3.97 -4.60
N MET A 38 -4.25 3.54 -5.67
CA MET A 38 -3.48 4.37 -6.58
C MET A 38 -4.17 4.49 -7.94
N ASP A 39 -3.70 5.44 -8.75
CA ASP A 39 -4.18 5.67 -10.11
C ASP A 39 -4.15 4.38 -10.93
N SER A 40 -5.33 3.89 -11.31
CA SER A 40 -5.50 2.66 -12.09
C SER A 40 -5.01 2.79 -13.54
N LEU A 41 -4.63 3.99 -14.00
CA LEU A 41 -4.03 4.22 -15.32
C LEU A 41 -2.49 4.20 -15.28
N ALA A 42 -1.88 3.96 -14.11
CA ALA A 42 -0.44 3.85 -13.99
C ALA A 42 0.11 2.74 -14.89
N ALA A 43 1.21 3.01 -15.61
CA ALA A 43 1.87 2.00 -16.42
C ALA A 43 2.40 0.86 -15.54
N ASN A 44 2.16 -0.39 -15.93
CA ASN A 44 2.57 -1.58 -15.17
C ASN A 44 4.08 -1.85 -15.13
N LEU A 45 4.86 -1.11 -15.95
CA LEU A 45 6.30 -1.30 -16.13
C LEU A 45 6.69 -2.75 -16.46
N ASP A 46 5.89 -3.44 -17.29
CA ASP A 46 6.11 -4.84 -17.66
C ASP A 46 7.51 -5.09 -18.25
N ALA A 47 7.97 -4.19 -19.12
CA ALA A 47 9.26 -4.30 -19.79
C ALA A 47 10.49 -4.04 -18.88
N THR A 48 10.28 -3.59 -17.63
CA THR A 48 11.35 -3.31 -16.67
C THR A 48 11.65 -4.57 -15.85
N THR A 49 12.50 -5.44 -16.39
CA THR A 49 12.87 -6.74 -15.82
C THR A 49 14.38 -6.89 -15.67
N GLY A 50 14.83 -7.83 -14.85
CA GLY A 50 16.26 -8.11 -14.63
C GLY A 50 16.75 -7.75 -13.24
N ALA A 51 18.04 -7.99 -12.98
CA ALA A 51 18.68 -7.64 -11.71
C ALA A 51 19.09 -6.16 -11.65
N GLY A 52 18.88 -5.52 -10.50
CA GLY A 52 19.25 -4.13 -10.23
C GLY A 52 18.40 -3.09 -10.96
N VAL A 53 17.18 -3.43 -11.37
CA VAL A 53 16.28 -2.49 -12.06
C VAL A 53 15.71 -1.44 -11.11
N THR A 54 15.17 -0.36 -11.68
CA THR A 54 14.39 0.63 -10.95
C THR A 54 13.00 0.72 -11.56
N TRP A 55 11.98 0.39 -10.78
CA TRP A 55 10.59 0.63 -11.14
C TRP A 55 10.18 2.02 -10.67
N ASP A 56 9.99 2.94 -11.61
CA ASP A 56 9.74 4.34 -11.30
C ASP A 56 8.24 4.68 -11.36
N TYR A 57 7.61 4.70 -10.19
CA TYR A 57 6.27 5.22 -9.93
C TYR A 57 6.36 6.56 -9.16
N SER A 58 7.42 7.35 -9.34
CA SER A 58 7.60 8.62 -8.62
C SER A 58 6.49 9.65 -8.85
N THR A 59 5.80 9.56 -9.99
CA THR A 59 4.68 10.43 -10.34
C THR A 59 3.32 9.80 -10.09
N ILE A 60 3.26 8.62 -9.46
CA ILE A 60 1.98 7.98 -9.16
C ILE A 60 1.17 8.85 -8.22
N THR A 61 -0.13 8.90 -8.45
CA THR A 61 -1.08 9.60 -7.59
C THR A 61 -2.02 8.60 -6.95
N GLY A 62 -2.58 8.96 -5.81
CA GLY A 62 -3.68 8.21 -5.22
C GLY A 62 -4.95 9.06 -5.19
N TYR A 63 -5.91 8.63 -4.39
CA TYR A 63 -7.17 9.34 -4.20
C TYR A 63 -7.24 10.01 -2.81
N PRO A 64 -7.08 11.34 -2.70
CA PRO A 64 -7.09 12.03 -1.42
C PRO A 64 -8.38 11.78 -0.62
N GLY A 65 -8.23 11.40 0.65
CA GLY A 65 -9.36 11.13 1.53
C GLY A 65 -10.08 9.79 1.29
N SER A 66 -9.62 8.97 0.33
CA SER A 66 -10.08 7.58 0.21
C SER A 66 -9.67 6.79 1.45
N PRO A 67 -10.54 5.93 2.00
CA PRO A 67 -10.13 4.99 3.04
C PRO A 67 -9.05 4.04 2.50
N THR A 68 -8.22 3.53 3.41
CA THR A 68 -7.32 2.42 3.10
C THR A 68 -8.11 1.12 2.98
N ASN A 69 -7.64 0.22 2.14
CA ASN A 69 -8.08 -1.16 2.09
C ASN A 69 -7.17 -1.96 3.01
N LEU A 70 -7.74 -2.46 4.10
CA LEU A 70 -7.04 -3.39 4.96
C LEU A 70 -7.05 -4.77 4.29
N ASP A 71 -5.87 -5.32 4.09
CA ASP A 71 -5.61 -6.70 3.73
C ASP A 71 -5.27 -7.46 5.02
N THR A 72 -5.94 -8.59 5.26
CA THR A 72 -5.70 -9.46 6.41
C THR A 72 -5.68 -10.91 6.00
N ILE A 73 -4.75 -11.65 6.58
CA ILE A 73 -4.71 -13.11 6.47
C ILE A 73 -5.40 -13.72 7.68
N ILE A 74 -6.47 -14.45 7.43
CA ILE A 74 -7.24 -15.20 8.43
C ILE A 74 -7.16 -16.70 8.16
N ALA A 75 -7.60 -17.51 9.12
CA ALA A 75 -7.81 -18.93 8.85
C ALA A 75 -8.96 -19.08 7.84
N ALA A 76 -8.80 -19.94 6.83
CA ALA A 76 -9.84 -20.14 5.81
C ALA A 76 -11.18 -20.58 6.41
N ALA A 77 -11.15 -21.35 7.49
CA ALA A 77 -12.33 -21.82 8.21
C ALA A 77 -13.15 -20.69 8.88
N ASP A 78 -12.54 -19.53 9.15
CA ASP A 78 -13.21 -18.36 9.73
C ASP A 78 -13.89 -17.49 8.66
N SER A 79 -13.64 -17.78 7.39
CA SER A 79 -14.23 -17.06 6.27
C SER A 79 -15.71 -17.43 6.05
N PRO A 80 -16.59 -16.47 5.71
CA PRO A 80 -17.96 -16.79 5.29
C PRO A 80 -18.04 -17.73 4.09
N GLN A 81 -17.01 -17.74 3.23
CA GLN A 81 -16.92 -18.57 2.03
C GLN A 81 -16.14 -19.88 2.25
N ALA A 82 -15.81 -20.25 3.49
CA ALA A 82 -15.04 -21.46 3.82
C ALA A 82 -15.60 -22.74 3.18
N ALA A 83 -16.93 -22.87 3.07
CA ALA A 83 -17.58 -24.05 2.50
C ALA A 83 -17.26 -24.25 1.00
N SER A 84 -16.91 -23.19 0.28
CA SER A 84 -16.50 -23.26 -1.13
C SER A 84 -15.06 -23.74 -1.31
N PHE A 85 -14.23 -23.65 -0.26
CA PHE A 85 -12.80 -23.95 -0.30
C PHE A 85 -12.38 -24.83 0.89
N PRO A 86 -12.94 -26.04 1.04
CA PRO A 86 -12.76 -26.86 2.24
C PRO A 86 -11.32 -27.36 2.46
N ASN A 87 -10.48 -27.31 1.43
CA ASN A 87 -9.08 -27.74 1.48
C ASN A 87 -8.11 -26.57 1.75
N ALA A 88 -8.58 -25.32 1.71
CA ALA A 88 -7.73 -24.17 1.99
C ALA A 88 -7.48 -24.05 3.49
N TYR A 89 -6.28 -23.61 3.86
CA TYR A 89 -5.91 -23.35 5.25
C TYR A 89 -5.94 -21.85 5.58
N TYR A 90 -5.56 -21.00 4.62
CA TYR A 90 -5.51 -19.55 4.76
C TYR A 90 -6.52 -18.87 3.83
N ASN A 91 -7.01 -17.72 4.26
CA ASN A 91 -7.76 -16.81 3.42
C ASN A 91 -7.17 -15.39 3.54
N ASP A 92 -6.65 -14.88 2.43
CA ASP A 92 -6.29 -13.48 2.21
C ASP A 92 -7.58 -12.71 1.90
N VAL A 93 -7.87 -11.69 2.73
CA VAL A 93 -9.09 -10.90 2.66
C VAL A 93 -8.71 -9.44 2.47
N MET A 94 -8.74 -8.98 1.22
CA MET A 94 -8.62 -7.56 0.90
C MET A 94 -9.98 -6.87 1.03
N ASN A 95 -10.09 -5.90 1.94
CA ASN A 95 -11.30 -5.10 2.10
C ASN A 95 -11.68 -4.41 0.78
N GLY A 96 -12.91 -4.63 0.30
CA GLY A 96 -13.40 -4.11 -0.98
C GLY A 96 -12.74 -4.74 -2.22
N GLY A 97 -11.91 -5.77 -2.05
CA GLY A 97 -11.17 -6.45 -3.10
C GLY A 97 -11.50 -7.95 -3.19
N THR A 98 -10.49 -8.72 -3.56
CA THR A 98 -10.58 -10.17 -3.75
C THR A 98 -10.33 -10.89 -2.42
N SER A 99 -11.04 -11.99 -2.20
CA SER A 99 -10.80 -12.95 -1.14
C SER A 99 -10.15 -14.21 -1.72
N ILE A 100 -8.88 -14.48 -1.41
CA ILE A 100 -8.09 -15.57 -1.98
C ILE A 100 -7.92 -16.68 -0.96
N PHE A 101 -8.18 -17.94 -1.36
CA PHE A 101 -8.08 -19.12 -0.50
C PHE A 101 -6.87 -19.96 -0.91
N TYR A 102 -5.93 -20.15 0.01
CA TYR A 102 -4.62 -20.73 -0.31
C TYR A 102 -4.06 -21.59 0.82
N GLU A 103 -2.99 -22.31 0.50
CA GLU A 103 -2.20 -23.14 1.42
C GLU A 103 -0.71 -22.93 1.13
N ASN A 104 0.09 -22.80 2.20
CA ASN A 104 1.55 -22.78 2.11
C ASN A 104 2.07 -24.21 2.31
N LEU A 105 2.83 -24.70 1.35
CA LEU A 105 3.56 -25.96 1.41
C LEU A 105 5.06 -25.67 1.66
N ASP A 106 5.85 -26.71 1.91
CA ASP A 106 7.28 -26.56 2.17
C ASP A 106 8.06 -25.96 0.97
N ASP A 107 7.59 -26.23 -0.25
CA ASP A 107 8.24 -25.89 -1.52
C ASP A 107 7.41 -24.98 -2.42
N SER A 108 6.20 -24.60 -2.02
CA SER A 108 5.29 -23.85 -2.89
C SER A 108 4.15 -23.19 -2.12
N VAL A 109 3.45 -22.28 -2.79
CA VAL A 109 2.12 -21.82 -2.36
C VAL A 109 1.12 -22.26 -3.41
N VAL A 110 0.00 -22.81 -2.95
CA VAL A 110 -1.09 -23.26 -3.81
C VAL A 110 -2.37 -22.51 -3.48
N CYS A 111 -3.16 -22.18 -4.50
CA CYS A 111 -4.41 -21.46 -4.42
C CYS A 111 -5.56 -22.37 -4.83
N HIS A 112 -6.53 -22.53 -3.92
CA HIS A 112 -7.75 -23.31 -4.15
C HIS A 112 -8.80 -22.52 -4.93
N GLY A 113 -8.61 -21.20 -5.03
CA GLY A 113 -9.45 -20.28 -5.78
C GLY A 113 -9.69 -18.98 -5.03
N TYR A 114 -10.61 -18.18 -5.54
CA TYR A 114 -10.82 -16.82 -5.06
C TYR A 114 -12.23 -16.32 -5.35
N VAL A 115 -12.66 -15.36 -4.54
CA VAL A 115 -13.97 -14.72 -4.61
C VAL A 115 -13.78 -13.22 -4.79
N PHE A 116 -14.49 -12.63 -5.74
CA PHE A 116 -14.47 -11.19 -5.99
C PHE A 116 -15.83 -10.72 -6.47
N SER A 117 -16.06 -9.41 -6.53
CA SER A 117 -17.33 -8.85 -6.99
C SER A 117 -17.14 -7.97 -8.21
N VAL A 118 -18.02 -8.13 -9.21
CA VAL A 118 -18.11 -7.24 -10.39
C VAL A 118 -19.55 -6.78 -10.52
N ASP A 119 -19.76 -5.46 -10.53
CA ASP A 119 -21.08 -4.82 -10.60
C ASP A 119 -22.10 -5.34 -9.56
N GLY A 120 -21.59 -5.69 -8.36
CA GLY A 120 -22.40 -6.22 -7.27
C GLY A 120 -22.74 -7.72 -7.37
N ASN A 121 -22.23 -8.43 -8.38
CA ASN A 121 -22.33 -9.89 -8.47
C ASN A 121 -21.06 -10.51 -7.90
N GLU A 122 -21.23 -11.43 -6.95
CA GLU A 122 -20.14 -12.26 -6.43
C GLU A 122 -19.75 -13.31 -7.47
N ILE A 123 -18.47 -13.46 -7.73
CA ILE A 123 -17.88 -14.43 -8.64
C ILE A 123 -16.93 -15.27 -7.82
N THR A 124 -17.13 -16.59 -7.86
CA THR A 124 -16.29 -17.58 -7.20
C THR A 124 -15.57 -18.40 -8.27
N ILE A 125 -14.25 -18.34 -8.30
CA ILE A 125 -13.40 -19.22 -9.11
C ILE A 125 -12.85 -20.30 -8.19
N LYS A 126 -12.97 -21.57 -8.60
CA LYS A 126 -12.45 -22.73 -7.88
C LYS A 126 -11.44 -23.47 -8.76
N HIS A 127 -10.34 -23.88 -8.14
CA HIS A 127 -9.34 -24.78 -8.72
C HIS A 127 -9.46 -26.15 -8.03
N ASP A 128 -10.67 -26.72 -8.09
CA ASP A 128 -11.09 -27.91 -7.36
C ASP A 128 -10.85 -29.24 -8.11
N VAL A 129 -10.40 -29.16 -9.37
CA VAL A 129 -9.98 -30.32 -10.16
C VAL A 129 -8.46 -30.39 -10.27
N ASN A 130 -7.81 -29.27 -10.61
CA ASN A 130 -6.37 -29.13 -10.57
C ASN A 130 -5.99 -27.78 -9.94
N ILE A 131 -5.38 -27.85 -8.76
CA ILE A 131 -5.08 -26.70 -7.90
C ILE A 131 -4.01 -25.80 -8.53
N MET A 132 -4.14 -24.49 -8.35
CA MET A 132 -3.20 -23.53 -8.92
C MET A 132 -1.96 -23.37 -8.04
N LYS A 133 -0.76 -23.66 -8.55
CA LYS A 133 0.48 -23.21 -7.89
C LYS A 133 0.75 -21.73 -8.17
N THR A 134 0.86 -20.91 -7.12
CA THR A 134 1.10 -19.45 -7.23
C THR A 134 2.52 -19.04 -6.93
N LEU A 135 3.31 -19.89 -6.26
CA LEU A 135 4.74 -19.70 -6.01
C LEU A 135 5.45 -21.07 -5.94
N GLU A 136 6.74 -21.10 -6.31
CA GLU A 136 7.64 -22.23 -6.09
C GLU A 136 8.89 -21.74 -5.36
N PHE A 137 9.31 -22.42 -4.29
CA PHE A 137 10.38 -21.94 -3.44
C PHE A 137 11.70 -22.67 -3.68
N PRO A 138 12.83 -21.93 -3.67
CA PRO A 138 12.93 -20.47 -3.71
C PRO A 138 12.62 -19.90 -5.11
N MET A 139 12.03 -18.70 -5.18
CA MET A 139 12.00 -17.89 -6.41
C MET A 139 13.18 -16.92 -6.41
N ASN A 140 14.17 -17.15 -7.28
CA ASN A 140 15.25 -16.21 -7.56
C ASN A 140 14.93 -15.37 -8.80
N GLN A 141 15.62 -14.25 -8.98
CA GLN A 141 15.51 -13.43 -10.19
C GLN A 141 15.71 -14.27 -11.46
N GLY A 142 14.71 -14.25 -12.35
CA GLY A 142 14.68 -15.00 -13.60
C GLY A 142 13.99 -16.36 -13.51
N ASP A 143 13.69 -16.87 -12.30
CA ASP A 143 12.96 -18.13 -12.15
C ASP A 143 11.53 -17.96 -12.65
N SER A 144 11.04 -19.00 -13.35
CA SER A 144 9.72 -19.03 -13.95
C SER A 144 9.20 -20.46 -14.02
N PHE A 145 7.89 -20.63 -13.79
CA PHE A 145 7.20 -21.89 -14.02
C PHE A 145 5.81 -21.64 -14.61
N THR A 146 5.28 -22.66 -15.26
CA THR A 146 3.90 -22.70 -15.75
C THR A 146 3.20 -23.89 -15.13
N ASP A 147 1.95 -23.69 -14.72
CA ASP A 147 1.08 -24.71 -14.16
C ASP A 147 -0.25 -24.73 -14.92
N ILE A 148 -0.81 -25.92 -15.11
CA ILE A 148 -2.14 -26.08 -15.71
C ILE A 148 -3.15 -26.09 -14.58
N ILE A 149 -4.28 -25.43 -14.78
CA ILE A 149 -5.31 -25.28 -13.74
C ILE A 149 -6.66 -25.69 -14.29
N GLU A 150 -7.46 -26.35 -13.45
CA GLU A 150 -8.78 -26.84 -13.80
C GLU A 150 -9.71 -26.72 -12.60
N GLY A 151 -10.97 -26.39 -12.87
CA GLY A 151 -11.97 -26.38 -11.83
C GLY A 151 -13.29 -25.83 -12.31
N THR A 152 -13.96 -25.03 -11.48
CA THR A 152 -15.29 -24.52 -11.76
C THR A 152 -15.41 -23.02 -11.51
N ILE A 153 -16.33 -22.38 -12.22
CA ILE A 153 -16.76 -21.00 -11.95
C ILE A 153 -18.17 -21.03 -11.37
N ASP A 154 -18.43 -20.19 -10.37
CA ASP A 154 -19.77 -19.97 -9.82
C ASP A 154 -20.09 -18.48 -9.75
N VAL A 155 -21.20 -18.10 -10.38
CA VAL A 155 -21.73 -16.72 -10.35
C VAL A 155 -23.22 -16.81 -10.04
N PRO A 156 -23.60 -16.61 -8.76
CA PRO A 156 -24.99 -16.69 -8.35
C PRO A 156 -25.89 -15.81 -9.20
N GLY A 157 -26.97 -16.40 -9.74
CA GLY A 157 -27.93 -15.69 -10.59
C GLY A 157 -27.64 -15.74 -12.08
N LEU A 158 -26.51 -16.33 -12.51
CA LEU A 158 -26.21 -16.60 -13.92
C LEU A 158 -26.22 -18.11 -14.21
N SER A 159 -26.55 -18.49 -15.45
CA SER A 159 -26.51 -19.87 -15.94
C SER A 159 -25.08 -20.40 -16.19
N ILE A 160 -24.12 -19.94 -15.38
CA ILE A 160 -22.71 -20.37 -15.44
C ILE A 160 -22.24 -20.99 -14.13
N ALA A 161 -23.14 -21.10 -13.14
CA ALA A 161 -22.86 -21.69 -11.85
C ALA A 161 -22.45 -23.16 -11.98
N GLY A 162 -21.22 -23.48 -11.56
CA GLY A 162 -20.64 -24.82 -11.62
C GLY A 162 -20.12 -25.22 -13.01
N GLU A 163 -20.09 -24.31 -13.97
CA GLU A 163 -19.52 -24.62 -15.30
C GLU A 163 -18.01 -24.85 -15.18
N PRO A 164 -17.45 -25.80 -15.95
CA PRO A 164 -16.04 -26.09 -15.91
C PRO A 164 -15.22 -24.92 -16.49
N GLN A 165 -14.09 -24.66 -15.86
CA GLN A 165 -13.04 -23.80 -16.39
C GLN A 165 -11.75 -24.60 -16.48
N VAL A 166 -10.95 -24.27 -17.50
CA VAL A 166 -9.58 -24.76 -17.67
C VAL A 166 -8.67 -23.59 -17.97
N GLY A 167 -7.40 -23.71 -17.65
CA GLY A 167 -6.47 -22.62 -17.88
C GLY A 167 -5.03 -22.98 -17.62
N SER A 168 -4.20 -21.94 -17.60
CA SER A 168 -2.81 -22.03 -17.14
C SER A 168 -2.41 -20.78 -16.40
N VAL A 169 -1.52 -20.92 -15.43
CA VAL A 169 -0.83 -19.80 -14.80
C VAL A 169 0.66 -19.87 -15.11
N THR A 170 1.27 -18.73 -15.37
CA THR A 170 2.73 -18.56 -15.43
C THR A 170 3.16 -17.58 -14.35
N VAL A 171 4.10 -18.01 -13.53
CA VAL A 171 4.65 -17.19 -12.43
C VAL A 171 6.14 -16.98 -12.69
N THR A 172 6.59 -15.73 -12.56
CA THR A 172 7.97 -15.34 -12.85
C THR A 172 8.47 -14.34 -11.82
N ALA A 173 9.64 -14.58 -11.24
CA ALA A 173 10.39 -13.57 -10.50
C ALA A 173 11.17 -12.70 -11.50
N ASP A 174 10.50 -11.75 -12.13
CA ASP A 174 10.99 -11.11 -13.36
C ASP A 174 12.04 -10.00 -13.13
N GLY A 175 12.19 -9.52 -11.90
CA GLY A 175 13.22 -8.55 -11.59
C GLY A 175 13.50 -8.39 -10.11
N THR A 176 14.68 -7.83 -9.84
CA THR A 176 15.06 -7.36 -8.52
C THR A 176 15.68 -5.97 -8.60
N GLY A 177 15.56 -5.18 -7.54
CA GLY A 177 16.12 -3.84 -7.49
C GLY A 177 15.33 -2.93 -6.59
N SER A 178 15.02 -1.72 -7.06
CA SER A 178 14.30 -0.71 -6.27
C SER A 178 13.00 -0.28 -6.92
N ILE A 179 12.01 0.09 -6.10
CA ILE A 179 10.79 0.78 -6.56
C ILE A 179 10.73 2.17 -5.93
N ASN A 180 10.39 3.18 -6.74
CA ASN A 180 10.09 4.53 -6.26
C ASN A 180 8.59 4.75 -6.33
N ILE A 181 7.94 4.99 -5.19
CA ILE A 181 6.49 5.17 -5.08
C ILE A 181 6.22 6.57 -4.55
N GLY A 182 5.73 7.46 -5.42
CA GLY A 182 5.42 8.85 -5.02
C GLY A 182 6.61 9.60 -4.40
N GLY A 183 7.85 9.23 -4.76
CA GLY A 183 9.08 9.79 -4.20
C GLY A 183 9.73 8.96 -3.08
N THR A 184 9.04 7.97 -2.53
CA THR A 184 9.60 7.05 -1.53
C THR A 184 10.30 5.88 -2.21
N ILE A 185 11.59 5.67 -1.92
CA ILE A 185 12.40 4.62 -2.54
C ILE A 185 12.50 3.41 -1.61
N VAL A 186 12.07 2.24 -2.10
CA VAL A 186 12.28 0.94 -1.46
C VAL A 186 13.38 0.19 -2.23
N PRO A 187 14.56 -0.05 -1.64
CA PRO A 187 15.75 -0.47 -2.39
C PRO A 187 15.95 -1.99 -2.58
N ASN A 188 15.23 -2.84 -1.84
CA ASN A 188 15.48 -4.30 -1.76
C ASN A 188 14.26 -5.11 -2.20
N VAL A 189 13.83 -4.87 -3.44
CA VAL A 189 12.57 -5.40 -3.97
C VAL A 189 12.81 -6.58 -4.90
N ILE A 190 12.01 -7.63 -4.75
CA ILE A 190 11.75 -8.63 -5.80
C ILE A 190 10.35 -8.42 -6.34
N ARG A 191 10.16 -8.58 -7.66
CA ARG A 191 8.84 -8.57 -8.28
C ARG A 191 8.46 -9.98 -8.71
N ILE A 192 7.34 -10.46 -8.21
CA ILE A 192 6.69 -11.68 -8.69
C ILE A 192 5.56 -11.28 -9.63
N LYS A 193 5.66 -11.71 -10.88
CA LYS A 193 4.64 -11.56 -11.91
C LYS A 193 3.86 -12.86 -12.02
N LEU A 194 2.55 -12.79 -11.93
CA LEU A 194 1.62 -13.88 -12.20
C LEU A 194 0.78 -13.52 -13.42
N VAL A 195 0.69 -14.44 -14.40
CA VAL A 195 -0.22 -14.33 -15.55
C VAL A 195 -1.05 -15.60 -15.60
N GLU A 196 -2.32 -15.48 -15.29
CA GLU A 196 -3.30 -16.57 -15.35
C GLU A 196 -4.25 -16.32 -16.51
N THR A 197 -4.51 -17.36 -17.32
CA THR A 197 -5.57 -17.33 -18.32
C THR A 197 -6.51 -18.49 -18.06
N LEU A 198 -7.80 -18.17 -17.89
CA LEU A 198 -8.90 -19.11 -17.71
C LEU A 198 -9.83 -19.04 -18.91
N THR A 199 -10.28 -20.20 -19.38
CA THR A 199 -11.33 -20.33 -20.39
C THR A 199 -12.52 -21.04 -19.77
N ALA A 200 -13.69 -20.41 -19.87
CA ALA A 200 -14.97 -21.01 -19.47
C ALA A 200 -15.86 -21.20 -20.70
N THR A 201 -16.59 -22.31 -20.74
CA THR A 201 -17.54 -22.62 -21.81
C THR A 201 -18.94 -22.80 -21.25
N ILE A 202 -19.91 -22.08 -21.81
CA ILE A 202 -21.32 -22.15 -21.43
C ILE A 202 -22.06 -22.90 -22.53
N THR A 203 -22.81 -23.93 -22.16
CA THR A 203 -23.63 -24.71 -23.10
C THR A 203 -25.12 -24.43 -22.87
N PRO A 204 -25.69 -23.37 -23.48
CA PRO A 204 -27.10 -23.05 -23.32
C PRO A 204 -28.01 -24.05 -24.05
N PRO A 205 -29.31 -24.13 -23.69
CA PRO A 205 -30.26 -24.96 -24.41
C PRO A 205 -30.40 -24.56 -25.89
N PRO A 206 -30.64 -25.52 -26.80
CA PRO A 206 -30.94 -25.21 -28.19
C PRO A 206 -32.12 -24.22 -28.32
N PRO A 207 -32.09 -23.27 -29.27
CA PRO A 207 -31.18 -23.14 -30.41
C PRO A 207 -29.96 -22.23 -30.17
N ILE A 208 -29.64 -21.86 -28.92
CA ILE A 208 -28.52 -20.95 -28.62
C ILE A 208 -27.20 -21.73 -28.77
N PRO A 209 -26.21 -21.21 -29.54
CA PRO A 209 -24.91 -21.87 -29.67
C PRO A 209 -24.10 -21.79 -28.36
N VAL A 210 -23.17 -22.73 -28.21
CA VAL A 210 -22.15 -22.72 -27.15
C VAL A 210 -21.40 -21.38 -27.17
N GLN A 211 -21.19 -20.81 -25.99
CA GLN A 211 -20.42 -19.58 -25.81
C GLN A 211 -19.14 -19.89 -25.06
N THR A 212 -18.05 -19.24 -25.46
CA THR A 212 -16.76 -19.33 -24.78
C THR A 212 -16.32 -17.94 -24.38
N GLY A 213 -15.67 -17.83 -23.22
CA GLY A 213 -15.04 -16.63 -22.75
C GLY A 213 -13.72 -16.93 -22.07
N ASP A 214 -12.77 -16.03 -22.28
CA ASP A 214 -11.45 -16.05 -21.68
C ASP A 214 -11.34 -14.93 -20.65
N VAL A 215 -10.66 -15.21 -19.53
CA VAL A 215 -10.29 -14.23 -18.51
C VAL A 215 -8.78 -14.33 -18.33
N THR A 216 -8.07 -13.24 -18.55
CA THR A 216 -6.64 -13.14 -18.28
C THR A 216 -6.39 -12.20 -17.12
N ARG A 217 -5.79 -12.71 -16.04
CA ARG A 217 -5.36 -11.94 -14.88
C ARG A 217 -3.84 -11.81 -14.89
N THR A 218 -3.33 -10.58 -14.92
CA THR A 218 -1.91 -10.27 -14.74
C THR A 218 -1.72 -9.51 -13.43
N VAL A 219 -0.84 -9.99 -12.55
CA VAL A 219 -0.53 -9.35 -11.27
C VAL A 219 0.97 -9.19 -11.12
N TYR A 220 1.40 -7.99 -10.75
CA TYR A 220 2.76 -7.67 -10.35
C TYR A 220 2.75 -7.37 -8.85
N SER A 221 3.36 -8.25 -8.06
CA SER A 221 3.52 -8.09 -6.62
C SER A 221 4.97 -7.76 -6.31
N TYR A 222 5.19 -6.61 -5.68
CA TYR A 222 6.52 -6.11 -5.33
C TYR A 222 6.75 -6.33 -3.84
N TYR A 223 7.68 -7.20 -3.48
CA TYR A 223 7.97 -7.57 -2.09
C TYR A 223 9.26 -6.91 -1.61
N ASP A 224 9.23 -6.31 -0.41
CA ASP A 224 10.42 -5.83 0.29
C ASP A 224 10.88 -6.85 1.32
N HIS A 225 11.98 -7.54 1.01
CA HIS A 225 12.56 -8.57 1.87
C HIS A 225 13.07 -8.07 3.22
N THR A 226 13.07 -6.76 3.46
CA THR A 226 13.59 -6.21 4.72
C THR A 226 12.52 -5.89 5.75
N SER A 227 11.26 -5.75 5.35
CA SER A 227 10.26 -5.11 6.20
C SER A 227 8.95 -5.88 6.38
N GLN A 228 8.52 -6.69 5.42
CA GLN A 228 7.22 -7.37 5.50
C GLN A 228 7.05 -8.52 4.48
N SER A 229 6.17 -9.47 4.81
CA SER A 229 5.83 -10.62 3.95
C SER A 229 4.81 -10.27 2.85
N LEU A 230 3.94 -9.27 3.07
CA LEU A 230 2.97 -8.79 2.08
C LEU A 230 3.61 -7.80 1.08
N PRO A 231 3.13 -7.68 -0.17
CA PRO A 231 3.71 -6.77 -1.15
C PRO A 231 3.68 -5.31 -0.70
N VAL A 232 4.75 -4.54 -0.93
CA VAL A 232 4.75 -3.08 -0.70
C VAL A 232 3.97 -2.30 -1.78
N PHE A 233 3.79 -2.91 -2.95
CA PHE A 233 3.07 -2.37 -4.09
C PHE A 233 2.48 -3.51 -4.94
N ILE A 234 1.29 -3.30 -5.49
CA ILE A 234 0.60 -4.26 -6.36
C ILE A 234 0.06 -3.52 -7.58
N HIS A 235 0.31 -4.06 -8.77
CA HIS A 235 -0.35 -3.64 -10.01
C HIS A 235 -1.06 -4.86 -10.60
N ALA A 236 -2.37 -4.80 -10.73
CA ALA A 236 -3.18 -5.90 -11.22
C ALA A 236 -4.05 -5.46 -12.40
N ASN A 237 -4.16 -6.33 -13.39
CA ASN A 237 -5.03 -6.19 -14.54
C ASN A 237 -5.84 -7.47 -14.75
N ILE A 238 -7.10 -7.33 -15.09
CA ILE A 238 -8.00 -8.41 -15.50
C ILE A 238 -8.60 -8.02 -16.85
N ASP A 239 -8.29 -8.79 -17.88
CA ASP A 239 -8.89 -8.69 -19.21
C ASP A 239 -9.90 -9.81 -19.38
N VAL A 240 -11.13 -9.47 -19.74
CA VAL A 240 -12.22 -10.41 -20.00
C VAL A 240 -12.61 -10.31 -21.46
N GLN A 241 -12.56 -11.43 -22.16
CA GLN A 241 -12.89 -11.55 -23.58
C GLN A 241 -13.91 -12.67 -23.77
N ALA A 242 -15.19 -12.33 -23.83
CA ALA A 242 -16.27 -13.28 -24.01
C ALA A 242 -17.18 -12.89 -25.18
N THR A 243 -17.96 -13.86 -25.67
CA THR A 243 -18.94 -13.58 -26.74
C THR A 243 -20.02 -12.61 -26.24
N GLY A 244 -19.98 -11.36 -26.71
CA GLY A 244 -20.96 -10.33 -26.35
C GLY A 244 -20.68 -9.59 -25.03
N PHE A 245 -19.56 -9.88 -24.36
CA PHE A 245 -19.12 -9.20 -23.14
C PHE A 245 -17.60 -9.07 -23.15
N GLY A 246 -17.08 -7.89 -22.84
CA GLY A 246 -15.66 -7.68 -22.66
C GLY A 246 -15.40 -6.54 -21.70
N GLY A 247 -14.28 -6.59 -21.00
CA GLY A 247 -13.92 -5.60 -19.98
C GLY A 247 -12.46 -5.67 -19.62
N ASP A 248 -11.88 -4.52 -19.31
CA ASP A 248 -10.53 -4.37 -18.78
C ASP A 248 -10.65 -3.70 -17.40
N PHE A 249 -10.12 -4.36 -16.37
CA PHE A 249 -10.15 -3.87 -15.00
C PHE A 249 -8.72 -3.75 -14.50
N GLN A 250 -8.37 -2.58 -13.96
CA GLN A 250 -7.05 -2.34 -13.39
C GLN A 250 -7.18 -1.86 -11.95
N ALA A 251 -6.34 -2.40 -11.08
CA ALA A 251 -6.24 -2.01 -9.69
C ALA A 251 -4.77 -1.84 -9.32
N VAL A 252 -4.45 -0.73 -8.67
CA VAL A 252 -3.09 -0.42 -8.23
C VAL A 252 -3.14 -0.04 -6.76
N TYR A 253 -2.28 -0.66 -5.96
CA TYR A 253 -2.25 -0.52 -4.52
C TYR A 253 -0.84 -0.24 -4.02
N SER A 254 -0.71 0.57 -2.99
CA SER A 254 0.56 0.77 -2.29
C SER A 254 0.38 0.88 -0.80
N THR A 255 1.41 0.50 -0.05
CA THR A 255 1.50 0.71 1.40
C THR A 255 1.79 2.17 1.79
N PHE A 256 2.21 3.01 0.84
CA PHE A 256 2.54 4.43 1.08
C PHE A 256 1.38 5.34 0.69
N ASP A 257 1.09 6.34 1.53
CA ASP A 257 0.19 7.43 1.16
C ASP A 257 0.94 8.47 0.32
N VAL A 258 0.79 8.40 -1.00
CA VAL A 258 1.39 9.37 -1.94
C VAL A 258 0.66 10.72 -1.98
N ASN A 259 -0.52 10.82 -1.36
CA ASN A 259 -1.27 12.07 -1.22
C ASN A 259 -1.01 12.76 0.10
N SER A 260 -0.31 12.09 1.03
CA SER A 260 0.29 12.76 2.17
C SER A 260 1.38 13.68 1.64
N SER A 261 0.96 14.89 1.21
CA SER A 261 1.90 15.98 1.05
C SER A 261 2.71 16.01 2.34
N SER A 262 4.04 16.12 2.24
CA SER A 262 4.87 16.49 3.37
C SER A 262 4.54 17.95 3.76
N GLY A 263 3.32 18.16 4.23
CA GLY A 263 2.99 19.25 5.10
C GLY A 263 3.67 18.90 6.40
N ILE A 264 4.50 19.83 6.88
CA ILE A 264 4.96 19.87 8.26
C ILE A 264 3.78 19.41 9.12
N ASN A 265 3.96 18.35 9.91
CA ASN A 265 3.00 18.01 10.95
C ASN A 265 2.83 19.29 11.78
N ASP A 266 1.74 20.03 11.55
CA ASP A 266 1.28 21.05 12.47
C ASP A 266 0.79 20.27 13.69
N GLU A 267 1.75 19.83 14.52
CA GLU A 267 1.55 19.57 15.93
C GLU A 267 0.71 20.75 16.42
N LYS A 268 -0.57 20.50 16.67
CA LYS A 268 -1.52 21.53 17.04
C LYS A 268 -1.10 22.01 18.43
N VAL A 269 -0.22 23.01 18.47
CA VAL A 269 0.21 23.62 19.73
C VAL A 269 -1.02 24.28 20.33
N GLU A 270 -1.50 23.73 21.45
CA GLU A 270 -2.56 24.32 22.26
C GLU A 270 -2.22 25.79 22.50
N GLN A 271 -3.03 26.70 21.94
CA GLN A 271 -2.76 28.12 22.05
C GLN A 271 -3.11 28.58 23.47
N PRO A 272 -2.22 29.32 24.16
CA PRO A 272 -2.55 29.82 25.48
C PRO A 272 -3.70 30.82 25.39
N LEU A 273 -4.73 30.62 26.21
CA LEU A 273 -5.89 31.49 26.30
C LEU A 273 -5.43 32.91 26.66
N VAL A 274 -5.70 33.91 25.80
CA VAL A 274 -5.35 35.32 26.07
C VAL A 274 -6.60 36.19 26.14
N TYR A 275 -6.76 36.90 27.25
CA TYR A 275 -7.97 37.68 27.52
C TYR A 275 -7.71 38.89 28.44
N PRO A 276 -8.49 39.97 28.31
CA PRO A 276 -9.46 40.20 27.25
C PRO A 276 -8.77 40.43 25.90
N ASN A 277 -9.43 40.06 24.82
CA ASN A 277 -9.03 40.42 23.46
C ASN A 277 -10.31 40.82 22.71
N PRO A 278 -10.52 42.11 22.38
CA PRO A 278 -9.57 43.23 22.48
C PRO A 278 -9.28 43.72 23.91
N ALA A 279 -8.07 44.27 24.16
CA ALA A 279 -7.63 44.81 25.45
C ALA A 279 -7.31 46.31 25.41
N SER A 280 -7.53 47.02 26.52
CA SER A 280 -7.12 48.42 26.72
C SER A 280 -5.92 48.57 27.65
N ASP A 281 -5.95 47.87 28.79
CA ASP A 281 -5.00 48.10 29.88
C ASP A 281 -4.02 46.94 30.05
N PHE A 282 -4.52 45.71 30.00
CA PHE A 282 -3.71 44.50 30.15
C PHE A 282 -4.31 43.33 29.40
N ILE A 283 -3.48 42.34 29.10
CA ILE A 283 -3.89 40.98 28.74
C ILE A 283 -3.42 39.99 29.81
N ASN A 284 -4.24 39.00 30.09
CA ASN A 284 -3.89 37.85 30.92
C ASN A 284 -3.65 36.63 30.04
N PHE A 285 -2.81 35.73 30.53
CA PHE A 285 -2.57 34.42 29.96
C PHE A 285 -3.26 33.38 30.84
N GLY A 286 -4.01 32.47 30.23
CA GLY A 286 -4.61 31.30 30.90
C GLY A 286 -3.59 30.19 31.21
N SER A 287 -2.30 30.47 31.04
CA SER A 287 -1.18 29.64 31.47
C SER A 287 -0.27 30.42 32.42
N ASN A 288 0.31 29.72 33.39
CA ASN A 288 1.32 30.20 34.31
C ASN A 288 2.73 29.67 33.96
N SER A 289 2.93 29.15 32.75
CA SER A 289 4.20 28.52 32.33
C SER A 289 4.80 29.19 31.09
N ILE A 290 4.43 30.44 30.82
CA ILE A 290 4.96 31.20 29.69
C ILE A 290 6.44 31.53 29.96
N GLU A 291 7.33 31.00 29.14
CA GLU A 291 8.78 31.20 29.23
C GLU A 291 9.21 32.49 28.52
N LYS A 292 8.59 32.77 27.36
CA LYS A 292 8.91 33.91 26.51
C LYS A 292 7.68 34.50 25.84
N ILE A 293 7.67 35.81 25.71
CA ILE A 293 6.68 36.58 24.96
C ILE A 293 7.40 37.48 23.95
N THR A 294 6.93 37.48 22.71
CA THR A 294 7.31 38.46 21.70
C THR A 294 6.03 39.08 21.13
N LEU A 295 5.95 40.40 21.16
CA LEU A 295 4.86 41.14 20.52
C LEU A 295 5.39 41.87 19.29
N THR A 296 4.72 41.67 18.16
CA THR A 296 5.09 42.23 16.86
C THR A 296 3.92 43.04 16.31
N ASP A 297 4.17 44.22 15.76
CA ASP A 297 3.13 45.01 15.10
C ASP A 297 2.83 44.51 13.66
N VAL A 298 1.83 45.09 13.01
CA VAL A 298 1.43 44.70 11.63
C VAL A 298 2.51 44.90 10.57
N SER A 299 3.55 45.69 10.86
CA SER A 299 4.70 45.88 9.95
C SER A 299 5.79 44.82 10.13
N GLY A 300 5.62 43.89 11.08
CA GLY A 300 6.63 42.90 11.42
C GLY A 300 7.68 43.41 12.42
N LYS A 301 7.54 44.63 12.95
CA LYS A 301 8.46 45.18 13.94
C LYS A 301 8.14 44.62 15.33
N VAL A 302 9.16 44.07 15.99
CA VAL A 302 9.06 43.64 17.39
C VAL A 302 8.98 44.88 18.28
N VAL A 303 7.89 45.00 19.04
CA VAL A 303 7.61 46.14 19.93
C VAL A 303 7.77 45.78 21.41
N TYR A 304 7.80 44.49 21.74
CA TYR A 304 8.05 44.01 23.09
C TYR A 304 8.65 42.60 23.07
N VAL A 305 9.57 42.34 24.00
CA VAL A 305 10.13 41.01 24.30
C VAL A 305 10.21 40.85 25.81
N GLY A 306 9.71 39.73 26.32
CA GLY A 306 9.94 39.27 27.69
C GLY A 306 10.48 37.84 27.66
N GLU A 307 11.53 37.57 28.43
CA GLU A 307 12.20 36.26 28.50
C GLU A 307 12.34 35.81 29.95
N ASN A 308 12.45 34.49 30.18
CA ASN A 308 12.58 33.86 31.51
C ASN A 308 11.44 34.25 32.46
N LEU A 309 10.21 34.27 31.93
CA LEU A 309 9.06 34.86 32.60
C LEU A 309 8.45 33.97 33.70
N GLY A 310 8.66 32.64 33.66
CA GLY A 310 8.24 31.73 34.71
C GLY A 310 6.72 31.78 34.96
N SER A 311 6.30 32.08 36.20
CA SER A 311 4.89 32.21 36.62
C SER A 311 4.19 33.49 36.12
N PHE A 312 4.52 33.93 34.90
CA PHE A 312 3.99 35.15 34.32
C PHE A 312 2.61 34.93 33.72
N THR A 313 1.63 35.69 34.21
CA THR A 313 0.22 35.53 33.83
C THR A 313 -0.41 36.81 33.27
N LYS A 314 0.33 37.93 33.23
CA LYS A 314 -0.24 39.25 32.86
C LYS A 314 0.78 40.19 32.20
N LEU A 315 0.39 40.77 31.07
CA LEU A 315 1.14 41.82 30.37
C LEU A 315 0.35 43.14 30.37
N ASP A 316 0.99 44.22 30.82
CA ASP A 316 0.48 45.59 30.66
C ASP A 316 0.60 46.02 29.19
N VAL A 317 -0.53 46.36 28.57
CA VAL A 317 -0.61 46.76 27.16
C VAL A 317 -0.99 48.22 26.96
N SER A 318 -1.25 48.96 28.05
CA SER A 318 -1.68 50.37 28.02
C SER A 318 -0.71 51.31 27.31
N LYS A 319 0.55 50.89 27.18
CA LYS A 319 1.64 51.66 26.55
C LYS A 319 1.73 51.46 25.04
N PHE A 320 1.04 50.46 24.48
CA PHE A 320 1.08 50.18 23.06
C PHE A 320 0.03 51.00 22.31
N LYS A 321 0.31 51.30 21.04
CA LYS A 321 -0.64 52.02 20.20
C LYS A 321 -1.86 51.12 19.92
N ARG A 322 -3.01 51.75 19.69
CA ARG A 322 -4.21 51.06 19.23
C ARG A 322 -3.93 50.36 17.91
N GLY A 323 -4.30 49.09 17.80
CA GLY A 323 -4.02 48.31 16.59
C GLY A 323 -4.05 46.81 16.78
N THR A 324 -3.74 46.10 15.70
CA THR A 324 -3.56 44.64 15.70
C THR A 324 -2.09 44.31 15.92
N TYR A 325 -1.84 43.27 16.71
CA TYR A 325 -0.51 42.75 16.97
C TYR A 325 -0.48 41.24 16.82
N VAL A 326 0.69 40.70 16.49
CA VAL A 326 1.00 39.27 16.53
C VAL A 326 1.71 39.00 17.84
N LEU A 327 1.06 38.21 18.70
CA LEU A 327 1.61 37.74 19.97
C LEU A 327 2.17 36.34 19.77
N THR A 328 3.47 36.20 20.02
CA THR A 328 4.15 34.91 20.04
C THR A 328 4.49 34.57 21.48
N THR A 329 4.12 33.37 21.92
CA THR A 329 4.45 32.84 23.24
C THR A 329 5.27 31.56 23.11
N VAL A 330 6.16 31.32 24.06
CA VAL A 330 6.85 30.03 24.23
C VAL A 330 6.51 29.46 25.59
N GLU A 331 6.08 28.21 25.63
CA GLU A 331 5.71 27.47 26.83
C GLU A 331 6.21 26.02 26.69
N ASN A 332 7.00 25.55 27.65
CA ASN A 332 7.64 24.23 27.61
C ASN A 332 8.42 23.99 26.31
N GLY A 333 9.13 25.01 25.82
CA GLY A 333 9.84 24.98 24.52
C GLY A 333 8.95 24.98 23.27
N LYS A 334 7.61 24.94 23.39
CA LYS A 334 6.67 25.01 22.26
C LYS A 334 6.27 26.45 21.96
N LYS A 335 6.19 26.80 20.67
CA LYS A 335 5.87 28.16 20.21
C LYS A 335 4.40 28.23 19.75
N ALA A 336 3.64 29.17 20.29
CA ALA A 336 2.29 29.50 19.83
C ALA A 336 2.23 30.93 19.30
N ILE A 337 1.40 31.16 18.27
CA ILE A 337 1.23 32.47 17.62
C ILE A 337 -0.26 32.79 17.58
N GLN A 338 -0.64 33.97 18.08
CA GLN A 338 -2.02 34.43 18.08
C GLN A 338 -2.14 35.93 17.77
N LYS A 339 -3.28 36.32 17.22
CA LYS A 339 -3.61 37.72 16.95
C LYS A 339 -4.25 38.37 18.18
N VAL A 340 -3.74 39.51 18.60
CA VAL A 340 -4.35 40.34 19.67
C VAL A 340 -4.65 41.75 19.18
N VAL A 341 -5.70 42.36 19.72
CA VAL A 341 -6.18 43.69 19.33
C VAL A 341 -6.15 44.61 20.55
N PHE A 342 -5.46 45.75 20.43
CA PHE A 342 -5.36 46.76 21.48
C PHE A 342 -6.20 48.00 21.15
N LYS A 343 -6.91 48.51 22.17
CA LYS A 343 -7.87 49.63 22.12
C LYS A 343 -7.38 50.83 22.92
#